data_AF-A0A935C0D9-F1
#
_entry.id   AF-A0A935C0D9-F1
#
_cell.length_a   1.000
_cell.length_b   1.000
_cell.length_c   1.000
_cell.angle_alpha   90.00
_cell.angle_beta   90.00
_cell.angle_gamma   90.00
#
_symmetry.space_group_name_H-M   'P 1'
#
loop_
_entity.id
_entity.type
_entity.pdbx_description
1 polymer ?
#
loop_
_entity_poly.entity_id
_entity_poly.type
_entity_poly.pdbx_seq_one_letter_code
_entity_poly.pdbx_strand_id
1 'polypeptide(L)'
;MSQREGIATFLSAVAPIVLGFLFSLTTSGAIRHPIAAPIFSTVCLLVGFALFLAAKIPQYRKGIYWSVGTREMTTREQKWQYRVGYGLMVFGGISWMGTLMGRVVSGH
;
A
#
# COMPACT_ATOMS: atom_id res chain seq x y z
N MET A 1 -28.75 -6.31 4.65
CA MET A 1 -27.28 -6.30 4.49
C MET A 1 -26.92 -7.19 3.31
N SER A 2 -26.34 -6.62 2.26
CA SER A 2 -26.02 -7.36 1.04
C SER A 2 -24.78 -8.22 1.28
N GLN A 3 -24.73 -9.45 0.75
CA GLN A 3 -23.56 -10.34 0.77
C GLN A 3 -22.26 -9.62 0.34
N ARG A 4 -22.38 -8.63 -0.54
CA ARG A 4 -21.29 -7.77 -1.03
C ARG A 4 -20.74 -6.78 -0.01
N GLU A 5 -21.47 -6.43 1.03
CA GLU A 5 -21.01 -5.59 2.14
C GLU A 5 -20.19 -6.42 3.13
N GLY A 6 -20.64 -7.64 3.45
CA GLY A 6 -19.91 -8.58 4.30
C GLY A 6 -18.52 -8.93 3.75
N ILE A 7 -18.41 -9.17 2.44
CA ILE A 7 -17.12 -9.48 1.79
C ILE A 7 -16.14 -8.30 1.89
N ALA A 8 -16.60 -7.06 1.74
CA ALA A 8 -15.71 -5.91 1.81
C ALA A 8 -15.25 -5.60 3.24
N THR A 9 -16.13 -5.79 4.23
CA THR A 9 -15.76 -5.66 5.65
C THR A 9 -14.74 -6.73 6.03
N PHE A 10 -14.96 -7.97 5.58
CA PHE A 10 -14.02 -9.07 5.75
C PHE A 10 -12.66 -8.79 5.09
N LEU A 11 -12.65 -8.36 3.84
CA LEU A 11 -11.41 -7.99 3.14
C LEU A 11 -10.68 -6.83 3.83
N SER A 12 -11.40 -5.84 4.37
CA SER A 12 -10.77 -4.75 5.12
C SER A 12 -10.20 -5.18 6.47
N ALA A 13 -10.76 -6.22 7.10
CA ALA A 13 -10.24 -6.79 8.34
C ALA A 13 -9.04 -7.71 8.09
N VAL A 14 -9.05 -8.44 6.97
CA VAL A 14 -7.98 -9.38 6.60
C VAL A 14 -6.77 -8.66 5.97
N ALA A 15 -6.99 -7.56 5.25
CA ALA A 15 -5.93 -6.78 4.62
C ALA A 15 -4.77 -6.38 5.56
N PRO A 16 -4.99 -5.80 6.76
CA PRO A 16 -3.90 -5.46 7.68
C PRO A 16 -3.16 -6.69 8.21
N ILE A 17 -3.84 -7.83 8.39
CA ILE A 17 -3.22 -9.09 8.83
C ILE A 17 -2.29 -9.64 7.74
N VAL A 18 -2.76 -9.65 6.49
CA VAL A 18 -1.96 -10.08 5.33
C VAL A 18 -0.77 -9.14 5.11
N LEU A 19 -0.97 -7.83 5.25
CA LEU A 19 0.12 -6.85 5.17
C LEU A 19 1.13 -7.05 6.30
N GLY A 20 0.69 -7.24 7.54
CA GLY A 20 1.57 -7.54 8.68
C GLY A 20 2.36 -8.84 8.50
N PHE A 21 1.74 -9.87 7.93
CA PHE A 21 2.41 -11.13 7.63
C PHE A 21 3.46 -10.97 6.52
N LEU A 22 3.13 -10.25 5.44
CA LEU A 22 4.08 -9.88 4.40
C LEU A 22 5.23 -9.02 4.97
N PHE A 23 4.95 -8.14 5.95
CA PHE A 23 5.97 -7.35 6.64
C PHE A 23 7.00 -8.24 7.31
N SER A 24 6.55 -9.19 8.14
CA SER A 24 7.41 -10.11 8.88
C SER A 24 8.24 -10.99 7.95
N LEU A 25 7.66 -11.43 6.82
CA LEU A 25 8.38 -12.19 5.81
C LEU A 25 9.47 -11.33 5.13
N THR A 26 9.17 -10.09 4.79
CA THR A 26 10.14 -9.18 4.15
C THR A 26 11.26 -8.76 5.09
N THR A 27 10.98 -8.48 6.36
CA THR A 27 12.01 -8.16 7.36
C THR A 27 12.87 -9.37 7.67
N SER A 28 12.28 -10.55 7.82
CA SER A 28 13.04 -11.81 8.00
C SER A 28 13.89 -12.16 6.78
N GLY A 29 13.38 -11.89 5.58
CA GLY A 29 14.10 -12.05 4.31
C GLY A 29 15.22 -11.02 4.11
N ALA A 30 15.04 -9.78 4.58
CA ALA A 30 16.05 -8.73 4.51
C ALA A 30 17.32 -9.08 5.32
N ILE A 31 17.16 -9.81 6.42
CA ILE A 31 18.27 -10.31 7.24
C ILE A 31 19.09 -11.38 6.47
N ARG A 32 18.44 -12.16 5.60
CA ARG A 32 19.10 -13.24 4.82
C ARG A 32 19.56 -12.82 3.43
N HIS A 33 18.89 -11.84 2.80
CA HIS A 33 19.16 -11.36 1.44
C HIS A 33 19.03 -9.83 1.33
N PRO A 34 20.12 -9.07 1.56
CA PRO A 34 20.09 -7.61 1.68
C PRO A 34 19.72 -6.85 0.38
N ILE A 35 19.70 -7.55 -0.77
CA ILE A 35 19.38 -6.98 -2.09
C ILE A 35 17.89 -7.18 -2.45
N ALA A 36 17.25 -8.24 -1.97
CA ALA A 36 15.86 -8.55 -2.33
C ALA A 36 14.84 -7.64 -1.59
N ALA A 37 15.14 -7.24 -0.36
CA ALA A 37 14.30 -6.38 0.48
C ALA A 37 14.03 -4.97 -0.08
N PRO A 38 15.02 -4.21 -0.59
CA PRO A 38 14.76 -2.91 -1.19
C PRO A 38 13.97 -3.02 -2.50
N ILE A 39 14.20 -4.07 -3.31
CA ILE A 39 13.47 -4.29 -4.57
C ILE A 39 11.99 -4.52 -4.27
N PHE A 40 11.67 -5.40 -3.32
CA PHE A 40 10.28 -5.66 -2.94
C PHE A 40 9.57 -4.41 -2.41
N SER A 41 10.25 -3.63 -1.56
CA SER A 41 9.70 -2.38 -1.02
C SER A 41 9.45 -1.35 -2.13
N THR A 42 10.37 -1.27 -3.10
CA THR A 42 10.25 -0.39 -4.28
C THR A 42 9.07 -0.82 -5.16
N VAL A 43 8.92 -2.12 -5.41
CA VAL A 43 7.78 -2.64 -6.18
C VAL A 43 6.46 -2.35 -5.48
N CYS A 44 6.37 -2.53 -4.15
CA CYS A 44 5.18 -2.17 -3.38
C CYS A 44 4.87 -0.66 -3.47
N LEU A 45 5.88 0.20 -3.38
CA LEU A 45 5.72 1.65 -3.55
C LEU A 45 5.21 2.00 -4.95
N LEU A 46 5.82 1.46 -6.00
CA LEU A 46 5.44 1.75 -7.39
C LEU A 46 4.03 1.24 -7.73
N VAL A 47 3.70 0.01 -7.34
CA VAL A 47 2.37 -0.58 -7.55
C VAL A 47 1.32 0.17 -6.72
N GLY A 48 1.64 0.49 -5.46
CA GLY A 48 0.78 1.28 -4.59
C GLY A 48 0.49 2.67 -5.17
N PHE A 49 1.54 3.33 -5.68
CA PHE A 49 1.44 4.64 -6.33
C PHE A 49 0.61 4.58 -7.60
N ALA A 50 0.82 3.58 -8.47
CA ALA A 50 0.03 3.41 -9.69
C ALA A 50 -1.46 3.21 -9.39
N LEU A 51 -1.80 2.38 -8.39
CA LEU A 51 -3.19 2.16 -7.95
C LEU A 51 -3.81 3.43 -7.34
N PHE A 52 -3.05 4.17 -6.55
CA PHE A 52 -3.49 5.46 -6.01
C PHE A 52 -3.73 6.48 -7.12
N LEU A 53 -2.84 6.55 -8.11
CA LEU A 53 -2.98 7.44 -9.26
C LEU A 53 -4.20 7.05 -10.10
N ALA A 54 -4.41 5.76 -10.35
CA ALA A 54 -5.58 5.24 -11.04
C ALA A 54 -6.89 5.65 -10.36
N ALA A 55 -6.92 5.68 -9.02
CA ALA A 55 -8.06 6.18 -8.26
C ALA A 55 -8.26 7.72 -8.36
N LYS A 56 -7.17 8.47 -8.54
CA LYS A 56 -7.14 9.95 -8.64
C LYS A 56 -7.41 10.48 -10.05
N ILE A 57 -7.03 9.78 -11.11
CA ILE A 57 -7.24 10.20 -12.52
C ILE A 57 -8.71 10.60 -12.80
N PRO A 58 -9.73 9.83 -12.38
CA PRO A 58 -11.12 10.20 -12.58
C PRO A 58 -11.53 11.46 -11.81
N GLN A 59 -10.86 11.78 -10.70
CA GLN A 59 -11.11 13.00 -9.92
C GLN A 59 -10.51 14.23 -10.60
N TYR A 60 -9.30 14.10 -11.17
CA TYR A 60 -8.70 15.16 -11.97
C TYR A 60 -9.55 15.52 -13.19
N ARG A 61 -10.14 14.51 -13.85
CA ARG A 61 -11.09 14.74 -14.96
C ARG A 61 -12.37 15.48 -14.53
N LYS A 62 -12.73 15.43 -13.25
CA LYS A 62 -13.87 16.16 -12.66
C LYS A 62 -13.46 17.53 -12.10
N GLY A 63 -12.21 17.97 -12.30
CA GLY A 63 -11.69 19.23 -11.77
C GLY A 63 -11.32 19.20 -10.29
N ILE A 64 -11.31 18.02 -9.65
CA ILE A 64 -10.98 17.86 -8.24
C ILE A 64 -9.50 17.49 -8.13
N TYR A 65 -8.66 18.50 -7.95
CA TYR A 65 -7.21 18.33 -7.80
C TYR A 65 -6.79 18.04 -6.37
N TRP A 66 -7.45 18.71 -5.41
CA TRP A 66 -7.20 18.55 -3.98
C TRP A 66 -8.35 17.79 -3.32
N SER A 67 -8.10 16.52 -3.04
CA SER A 67 -9.00 15.67 -2.26
C SER A 67 -8.17 14.73 -1.40
N VAL A 68 -8.46 14.70 -0.10
CA VAL A 68 -7.83 13.80 0.87
C VAL A 68 -8.90 12.79 1.30
N GLY A 69 -8.59 11.50 1.16
CA GLY A 69 -9.51 10.42 1.47
C GLY A 69 -10.48 10.06 0.36
N THR A 70 -11.47 9.23 0.70
CA THR A 70 -12.41 8.58 -0.23
C THR A 70 -13.73 9.36 -0.42
N ARG A 71 -13.84 10.57 0.14
CA ARG A 71 -15.10 11.35 0.20
C ARG A 71 -15.62 11.72 -1.19
N GLU A 72 -14.72 12.17 -2.06
CA GLU A 72 -15.02 12.60 -3.44
C GLU A 72 -15.04 11.44 -4.45
N MET A 73 -14.91 10.19 -4.00
CA MET A 73 -14.85 9.02 -4.87
C MET A 73 -16.24 8.44 -5.05
N THR A 74 -16.74 8.46 -6.29
CA THR A 74 -18.10 8.02 -6.61
C THR A 74 -18.20 6.51 -6.72
N THR A 75 -17.19 5.83 -7.25
CA THR A 75 -17.26 4.37 -7.44
C THR A 75 -16.55 3.61 -6.33
N ARG A 76 -17.06 2.42 -6.02
CA ARG A 76 -16.48 1.53 -5.01
C ARG A 76 -15.08 1.06 -5.40
N GLU A 77 -14.83 0.85 -6.70
CA GLU A 77 -13.53 0.48 -7.25
C GLU A 77 -12.48 1.58 -7.01
N GLN A 78 -12.83 2.85 -7.23
CA GLN A 78 -11.93 3.97 -6.91
C GLN A 78 -11.57 4.00 -5.42
N LYS A 79 -12.56 3.81 -4.53
CA LYS A 79 -12.33 3.74 -3.08
C LYS A 79 -11.40 2.59 -2.71
N TRP A 80 -11.56 1.43 -3.35
CA TRP A 80 -10.73 0.26 -3.11
C TRP A 80 -9.30 0.46 -3.63
N GLN A 81 -9.14 0.93 -4.87
CA GLN A 81 -7.84 1.27 -5.47
C GLN A 81 -7.09 2.32 -4.66
N TYR A 82 -7.79 3.34 -4.17
CA TYR A 82 -7.21 4.36 -3.30
C TYR A 82 -6.71 3.75 -1.98
N ARG A 83 -7.55 2.96 -1.30
CA ARG A 83 -7.19 2.34 0.00
C ARG A 83 -6.05 1.34 -0.13
N VAL A 84 -6.13 0.46 -1.12
CA VAL A 84 -5.09 -0.55 -1.37
C VAL A 84 -3.81 0.09 -1.85
N GLY A 85 -3.90 1.05 -2.79
CA GLY A 85 -2.74 1.80 -3.28
C GLY A 85 -2.05 2.60 -2.18
N TYR A 86 -2.84 3.32 -1.37
CA TYR A 86 -2.32 4.05 -0.22
C TYR A 86 -1.72 3.12 0.84
N GLY A 87 -2.39 1.99 1.14
CA GLY A 87 -1.87 0.97 2.05
C GLY A 87 -0.54 0.39 1.59
N LEU A 88 -0.42 0.07 0.29
CA LEU A 88 0.81 -0.43 -0.32
C LEU A 88 1.94 0.61 -0.30
N MET A 89 1.63 1.89 -0.53
CA MET A 89 2.63 2.96 -0.44
C MET A 89 3.13 3.17 0.98
N VAL A 90 2.23 3.22 1.97
CA VAL A 90 2.61 3.36 3.38
C VAL A 90 3.44 2.15 3.82
N PHE A 91 2.99 0.96 3.45
CA PHE A 91 3.71 -0.28 3.74
C PHE A 91 5.09 -0.32 3.10
N GLY A 92 5.17 -0.08 1.79
CA GLY A 92 6.43 -0.04 1.05
C GLY A 92 7.36 1.05 1.57
N GLY A 93 6.82 2.20 1.96
CA GLY A 93 7.59 3.29 2.58
C GLY A 93 8.17 2.93 3.94
N ILE A 94 7.36 2.34 4.83
CA ILE A 94 7.83 1.87 6.15
C ILE A 94 8.89 0.78 5.99
N SER A 95 8.63 -0.22 5.13
CA SER A 95 9.59 -1.29 4.84
C SER A 95 10.88 -0.74 4.25
N TRP A 96 10.80 0.22 3.32
CA TRP A 96 11.97 0.86 2.73
C TRP A 96 12.77 1.63 3.79
N MET A 97 12.10 2.41 4.64
CA MET A 97 12.74 3.18 5.71
C MET A 97 13.38 2.28 6.77
N GLY A 98 12.73 1.17 7.14
CA GLY A 98 13.29 0.16 8.03
C GLY A 98 14.53 -0.52 7.43
N THR A 99 14.51 -0.80 6.12
CA THR A 99 15.68 -1.35 5.41
C THR A 99 16.83 -0.34 5.38
N LEU A 100 16.52 0.94 5.18
CA LEU A 100 17.50 2.03 5.12
C LEU A 100 18.15 2.27 6.49
N MET A 101 17.36 2.31 7.57
CA MET A 101 17.87 2.39 8.94
C MET A 101 18.69 1.15 9.31
N GLY A 102 18.26 -0.05 8.91
CA GLY A 102 19.01 -1.28 9.12
C GLY A 102 20.39 -1.23 8.44
N ARG A 103 20.49 -0.65 7.24
CA ARG A 103 21.77 -0.46 6.54
C ARG A 103 22.67 0.57 7.24
N VAL A 104 22.11 1.71 7.64
CA VAL A 104 22.85 2.76 8.37
C VAL A 104 23.44 2.23 9.68
N VAL A 105 22.67 1.45 10.44
CA VAL A 105 23.13 0.83 11.69
C VAL A 105 24.19 -0.26 11.44
N SER A 106 24.10 -0.97 10.31
CA SER A 106 25.03 -2.06 9.97
C SER A 106 26.36 -1.58 9.35
N GLY A 107 26.59 -0.27 9.17
CA GLY A 107 27.88 0.26 8.72
C GLY A 107 28.30 -0.11 7.30
N HIS A 108 27.33 -0.36 6.41
CA HIS A 108 27.54 -0.59 4.98
C HIS A 108 27.05 0.56 4.12
#